data_AF-A0A1I0Q4E9-F1
#
_entry.id   AF-A0A1I0Q4E9-F1
#
_cell.length_a   1.000
_cell.length_b   1.000
_cell.length_c   1.000
_cell.angle_alpha   90.00
_cell.angle_beta   90.00
_cell.angle_gamma   90.00
#
_symmetry.space_group_name_H-M   'P 1'
#
loop_
_entity.id
_entity.type
_entity.pdbx_description
1 polymer ?
#
loop_
_entity_poly.entity_id
_entity_poly.type
_entity_poly.pdbx_seq_one_letter_code
_entity_poly.pdbx_strand_id
1 'polypeptide(L)'
;MQNINTGESEEDAGIGLFDSFMIYVDQGLDGIHEGIPIGIEKLDEYLSLRKSMLYVLGGYTGSAKTSLVDDLFVLNPYDYMLRNGKPEKLRIIYWSMERKKVFKVAKWVSHKIFKDTGRIIPMKRLLGWVRKEQRLNEQEQEIVRGCKEYFDNMFKYIRIIDGRQNPTGIRKEIQRIAEENGDLRNLNQFERVYKPSDPSITWLHIFDHVGKLKGENGKNLKETIDSFSDDTSNYTRDLFGHSAVILSQFNRDIANPFRLKNGDVEPRLEDFKNTGDLTEDADLVMSIFDPWRYKVLDPNGYDLNKLRSADGAKMYRLFNILKSSYDTEGIRIGLAFLPQTGIFKGLPPSNTMTSADYESVINYTIFKH
;
A
#
# COMPACT_ATOMS: atom_id res chain seq x y z
N MET A 1 -27.11 2.86 -31.55
CA MET A 1 -26.22 3.65 -32.43
C MET A 1 -26.36 5.12 -32.07
N GLN A 2 -25.54 5.59 -31.15
CA GLN A 2 -25.10 6.99 -31.07
C GLN A 2 -23.66 6.91 -30.60
N ASN A 3 -22.74 7.23 -31.50
CA ASN A 3 -21.32 7.33 -31.22
C ASN A 3 -21.12 8.61 -30.39
N ILE A 4 -20.80 8.47 -29.10
CA ILE A 4 -20.22 9.58 -28.35
C ILE A 4 -18.74 9.59 -28.70
N ASN A 5 -18.43 10.47 -29.63
CA ASN A 5 -17.09 10.78 -30.10
C ASN A 5 -16.39 11.56 -28.99
N THR A 6 -15.55 10.91 -28.18
CA THR A 6 -14.72 11.59 -27.17
C THR A 6 -13.54 12.28 -27.83
N GLY A 7 -13.83 13.27 -28.67
CA GLY A 7 -12.86 14.23 -29.18
C GLY A 7 -12.83 15.40 -28.23
N GLU A 8 -11.93 15.39 -27.25
CA GLU A 8 -11.62 16.60 -26.48
C GLU A 8 -10.75 17.50 -27.36
N SER A 9 -11.41 18.44 -28.03
CA SER A 9 -10.80 19.55 -28.75
C SER A 9 -11.42 20.85 -28.26
N GLU A 10 -10.60 21.74 -27.70
CA GLU A 10 -10.78 23.20 -27.65
C GLU A 10 -12.08 23.81 -27.04
N GLU A 11 -13.04 23.03 -26.54
CA GLU A 11 -14.32 23.55 -26.00
C GLU A 11 -14.33 23.94 -24.51
N ASP A 12 -13.28 23.65 -23.74
CA ASP A 12 -13.26 23.98 -22.30
C ASP A 12 -13.06 25.48 -21.98
N ALA A 13 -13.00 26.34 -23.00
CA ALA A 13 -12.98 27.79 -22.81
C ALA A 13 -14.36 28.39 -22.43
N GLY A 14 -15.39 27.57 -22.15
CA GLY A 14 -16.75 28.06 -21.87
C GLY A 14 -17.63 27.21 -20.96
N ILE A 15 -17.14 26.10 -20.40
CA ILE A 15 -17.92 25.29 -19.45
C ILE A 15 -17.84 25.94 -18.07
N GLY A 16 -18.99 26.26 -17.47
CA GLY A 16 -19.03 26.81 -16.12
C GLY A 16 -18.46 25.81 -15.12
N LEU A 17 -17.78 26.28 -14.06
CA LEU A 17 -17.17 25.41 -13.03
C LEU A 17 -18.15 24.36 -12.48
N PHE A 18 -19.42 24.73 -12.33
CA PHE A 18 -20.45 23.80 -11.85
C PHE A 18 -20.80 22.72 -12.88
N ASP A 19 -20.81 23.04 -14.17
CA ASP A 19 -21.05 22.06 -15.22
C ASP A 19 -19.88 21.07 -15.31
N SER A 20 -18.63 21.56 -15.17
CA SER A 20 -17.46 20.69 -15.04
C SER A 20 -17.56 19.77 -13.82
N PHE A 21 -18.08 20.26 -12.70
CA PHE A 21 -18.34 19.43 -11.52
C PHE A 21 -19.43 18.38 -11.78
N MET A 22 -20.51 18.73 -12.49
CA MET A 22 -21.57 17.76 -12.84
C MET A 22 -21.05 16.61 -13.71
N ILE A 23 -20.06 16.86 -14.57
CA ILE A 23 -19.37 15.78 -15.30
C ILE A 23 -18.72 14.77 -14.33
N TYR A 24 -18.09 15.23 -13.24
CA TYR A 24 -17.55 14.33 -12.21
C TYR A 24 -18.65 13.57 -11.46
N VAL A 25 -19.81 14.19 -11.24
CA VAL A 25 -20.96 13.50 -10.63
C VAL A 25 -21.43 12.36 -11.53
N ASP A 26 -21.63 12.62 -12.82
CA ASP A 26 -22.07 11.61 -13.79
C ASP A 26 -21.05 10.47 -13.91
N GLN A 27 -19.75 10.79 -13.97
CA GLN A 27 -18.68 9.79 -13.94
C GLN A 27 -18.69 8.95 -12.66
N GLY A 28 -19.04 9.56 -11.52
CA GLY A 28 -19.24 8.86 -10.26
C GLY A 28 -20.40 7.86 -10.31
N LEU A 29 -21.52 8.25 -10.90
CA LEU A 29 -22.69 7.37 -11.09
C LEU A 29 -22.39 6.19 -12.02
N ASP A 30 -21.53 6.40 -13.02
CA ASP A 30 -21.06 5.35 -13.93
C ASP A 30 -19.96 4.46 -13.31
N GLY A 31 -19.57 4.70 -12.06
CA GLY A 31 -18.55 3.92 -11.35
C GLY A 31 -17.11 4.18 -11.81
N ILE A 32 -16.86 5.23 -12.60
CA ILE A 32 -15.52 5.57 -13.13
C ILE A 32 -14.56 5.95 -12.00
N HIS A 33 -15.10 6.51 -10.92
CA HIS A 33 -14.37 6.91 -9.72
C HIS A 33 -14.37 5.85 -8.60
N GLU A 34 -14.95 4.67 -8.85
CA GLU A 34 -14.97 3.59 -7.85
C GLU A 34 -13.54 3.15 -7.50
N GLY A 35 -13.27 3.05 -6.20
CA GLY A 35 -11.96 2.63 -5.70
C GLY A 35 -11.76 1.12 -5.85
N ILE A 36 -10.53 0.69 -6.11
CA ILE A 36 -10.18 -0.72 -6.12
C ILE A 36 -10.09 -1.20 -4.65
N PRO A 37 -10.82 -2.26 -4.24
CA PRO A 37 -10.75 -2.77 -2.89
C PRO A 37 -9.34 -3.24 -2.50
N ILE A 38 -8.96 -2.96 -1.26
CA ILE A 38 -7.70 -3.42 -0.64
C ILE A 38 -7.82 -4.81 0.01
N GLY A 39 -9.02 -5.39 0.03
CA GLY A 39 -9.26 -6.79 0.40
C GLY A 39 -9.46 -7.04 1.91
N ILE A 40 -9.77 -5.98 2.66
CA ILE A 40 -10.19 -6.08 4.07
C ILE A 40 -11.52 -5.33 4.18
N GLU A 41 -12.62 -6.07 4.19
CA GLU A 41 -13.99 -5.54 4.10
C GLU A 41 -14.26 -4.34 5.01
N LYS A 42 -13.92 -4.42 6.30
CA LYS A 42 -14.10 -3.31 7.25
C LYS A 42 -13.25 -2.07 6.96
N LEU A 43 -12.13 -2.26 6.28
CA LEU A 43 -11.23 -1.19 5.93
C LEU A 43 -11.56 -0.64 4.54
N ASP A 44 -12.15 -1.45 3.65
CA ASP A 44 -12.60 -1.04 2.32
C ASP A 44 -13.66 0.09 2.37
N GLU A 45 -14.42 0.19 3.47
CA GLU A 45 -15.34 1.31 3.73
C GLU A 45 -14.63 2.67 3.83
N TYR A 46 -13.40 2.69 4.36
CA TYR A 46 -12.65 3.91 4.66
C TYR A 46 -11.41 4.09 3.76
N LEU A 47 -10.95 3.01 3.15
CA LEU A 47 -9.72 2.94 2.40
C LEU A 47 -9.91 2.03 1.20
N SER A 48 -9.81 2.63 0.02
CA SER A 48 -9.75 1.94 -1.26
C SER A 48 -8.64 2.58 -2.08
N LEU A 49 -8.09 1.85 -3.05
CA LEU A 49 -7.13 2.41 -4.00
C LEU A 49 -7.91 3.23 -5.05
N ARG A 50 -7.85 4.55 -4.92
CA ARG A 50 -8.48 5.52 -5.85
C ARG A 50 -7.40 6.22 -6.66
N LYS A 51 -7.80 6.90 -7.74
CA LYS A 51 -6.92 7.77 -8.55
C LYS A 51 -6.65 9.08 -7.82
N SER A 52 -5.55 9.75 -8.18
CA SER A 52 -5.16 11.05 -7.60
C SER A 52 -5.14 11.06 -6.07
N MET A 53 -4.61 10.01 -5.45
CA MET A 53 -4.48 9.91 -3.99
C MET A 53 -3.03 9.70 -3.53
N LEU A 54 -2.63 10.45 -2.51
CA LEU A 54 -1.37 10.30 -1.79
C LEU A 54 -1.60 9.63 -0.43
N TYR A 55 -1.21 8.37 -0.34
CA TYR A 55 -1.25 7.56 0.87
C TYR A 55 0.12 7.56 1.56
N VAL A 56 0.14 7.73 2.88
CA VAL A 56 1.35 7.58 3.69
C VAL A 56 1.13 6.49 4.73
N LEU A 57 2.06 5.51 4.82
CA LEU A 57 2.04 4.48 5.85
C LEU A 57 3.27 4.58 6.76
N GLY A 58 3.01 4.85 8.04
CA GLY A 58 3.99 4.89 9.11
C GLY A 58 4.08 3.61 9.93
N GLY A 59 5.21 3.40 10.60
CA GLY A 59 5.44 2.23 11.44
C GLY A 59 6.90 2.00 11.81
N TYR A 60 7.13 1.24 12.87
CA TYR A 60 8.49 0.85 13.29
C TYR A 60 9.15 -0.13 12.34
N THR A 61 10.48 -0.23 12.41
CA THR A 61 11.20 -1.34 11.76
C THR A 61 10.72 -2.67 12.31
N GLY A 62 10.20 -3.56 11.46
CA GLY A 62 9.64 -4.84 11.89
C GLY A 62 8.17 -4.80 12.33
N SER A 63 7.46 -3.67 12.20
CA SER A 63 6.00 -3.62 12.43
C SER A 63 5.18 -4.30 11.33
N ALA A 64 5.82 -4.72 10.23
CA ALA A 64 5.23 -5.33 9.03
C ALA A 64 4.67 -4.36 7.96
N LYS A 65 5.09 -3.08 7.96
CA LYS A 65 4.73 -2.08 6.92
C LYS A 65 4.80 -2.61 5.49
N THR A 66 5.96 -3.13 5.07
CA THR A 66 6.15 -3.63 3.71
C THR A 66 5.16 -4.76 3.39
N SER A 67 4.90 -5.67 4.33
CA SER A 67 3.91 -6.74 4.12
C SER A 67 2.50 -6.18 4.03
N LEU A 68 2.15 -5.17 4.83
CA LEU A 68 0.84 -4.54 4.77
C LEU A 68 0.62 -3.86 3.41
N VAL A 69 1.60 -3.09 2.92
CA VAL A 69 1.47 -2.42 1.61
C VAL A 69 1.45 -3.44 0.48
N ASP A 70 2.29 -4.47 0.55
CA ASP A 70 2.27 -5.55 -0.43
C ASP A 70 0.89 -6.23 -0.48
N ASP A 71 0.26 -6.49 0.67
CA ASP A 71 -1.05 -7.12 0.73
C ASP A 71 -2.17 -6.18 0.25
N LEU A 72 -2.28 -4.98 0.85
CA LEU A 72 -3.38 -4.04 0.63
C LEU A 72 -3.33 -3.30 -0.71
N PHE A 73 -2.14 -2.98 -1.21
CA PHE A 73 -1.99 -2.10 -2.37
C PHE A 73 -1.40 -2.80 -3.60
N VAL A 74 -0.99 -4.06 -3.48
CA VAL A 74 -0.44 -4.84 -4.61
C VAL A 74 -1.23 -6.12 -4.84
N LEU A 75 -1.18 -7.04 -3.88
CA LEU A 75 -1.68 -8.40 -4.07
C LEU A 75 -3.21 -8.46 -4.10
N ASN A 76 -3.89 -7.86 -3.12
CA ASN A 76 -5.35 -7.85 -3.08
C ASN A 76 -5.97 -7.05 -4.25
N PRO A 77 -5.50 -5.83 -4.58
CA PRO A 77 -5.99 -5.11 -5.75
C PRO A 77 -5.73 -5.86 -7.05
N TYR A 78 -4.54 -6.44 -7.25
CA TYR A 78 -4.26 -7.21 -8.45
C TYR A 78 -5.18 -8.45 -8.56
N ASP A 79 -5.36 -9.19 -7.48
CA ASP A 79 -6.27 -10.35 -7.45
C ASP A 79 -7.72 -9.94 -7.71
N TYR A 80 -8.16 -8.76 -7.24
CA TYR A 80 -9.46 -8.20 -7.56
C TYR A 80 -9.58 -7.89 -9.06
N MET A 81 -8.61 -7.20 -9.65
CA MET A 81 -8.63 -6.86 -11.07
C MET A 81 -8.55 -8.10 -11.97
N LEU A 82 -7.76 -9.09 -11.58
CA LEU A 82 -7.65 -10.36 -12.29
C LEU A 82 -8.97 -11.13 -12.28
N ARG A 83 -9.64 -11.24 -11.13
CA ARG A 83 -10.96 -11.90 -11.01
C ARG A 83 -12.06 -11.22 -11.82
N ASN A 84 -11.96 -9.91 -11.99
CA ASN A 84 -12.89 -9.12 -12.80
C ASN A 84 -12.48 -9.06 -14.29
N GLY A 85 -11.44 -9.80 -14.70
CA GLY A 85 -11.01 -9.85 -16.11
C GLY A 85 -10.40 -8.55 -16.62
N LYS A 86 -9.92 -7.67 -15.73
CA LYS A 86 -9.36 -6.34 -16.05
C LYS A 86 -7.97 -6.11 -15.44
N PRO A 87 -7.04 -7.10 -15.38
CA PRO A 87 -5.73 -6.89 -14.76
C PRO A 87 -4.94 -5.74 -15.41
N GLU A 88 -5.21 -5.45 -16.68
CA GLU A 88 -4.64 -4.35 -17.43
C GLU A 88 -5.15 -2.95 -17.03
N LYS A 89 -6.10 -2.83 -16.11
CA LYS A 89 -6.57 -1.51 -15.62
C LYS A 89 -5.88 -1.07 -14.32
N LEU A 90 -4.95 -1.87 -13.79
CA LEU A 90 -4.07 -1.49 -12.70
C LEU A 90 -2.62 -1.53 -13.17
N ARG A 91 -1.86 -0.44 -12.96
CA ARG A 91 -0.42 -0.37 -13.23
C ARG A 91 0.30 0.03 -11.96
N ILE A 92 1.31 -0.75 -11.56
CA ILE A 92 2.06 -0.49 -10.33
C ILE A 92 3.55 -0.35 -10.65
N ILE A 93 4.14 0.78 -10.24
CA ILE A 93 5.59 0.95 -10.18
C ILE A 93 6.01 0.88 -8.71
N TYR A 94 6.69 -0.21 -8.34
CA TYR A 94 7.14 -0.45 -6.98
C TYR A 94 8.63 -0.09 -6.86
N TRP A 95 8.91 1.02 -6.18
CA TRP A 95 10.25 1.50 -5.84
C TRP A 95 10.74 0.83 -4.56
N SER A 96 11.34 -0.37 -4.69
CA SER A 96 11.89 -1.14 -3.58
C SER A 96 13.30 -0.67 -3.23
N MET A 97 13.39 0.45 -2.52
CA MET A 97 14.65 1.11 -2.20
C MET A 97 15.41 0.43 -1.04
N GLU A 98 14.71 -0.26 -0.15
CA GLU A 98 15.35 -0.97 0.98
C GLU A 98 15.79 -2.40 0.64
N ARG A 99 15.07 -3.12 -0.23
CA ARG A 99 15.26 -4.56 -0.45
C ARG A 99 15.36 -4.90 -1.93
N LYS A 100 16.09 -5.98 -2.23
CA LYS A 100 16.13 -6.54 -3.59
C LYS A 100 14.78 -7.11 -3.99
N LYS A 101 14.40 -6.96 -5.27
CA LYS A 101 13.12 -7.42 -5.81
C LYS A 101 12.88 -8.92 -5.59
N VAL A 102 13.91 -9.76 -5.69
CA VAL A 102 13.78 -11.22 -5.51
C VAL A 102 13.23 -11.61 -4.13
N PHE A 103 13.54 -10.84 -3.08
CA PHE A 103 13.04 -11.11 -1.73
C PHE A 103 11.57 -10.76 -1.58
N LYS A 104 11.12 -9.73 -2.28
CA LYS A 104 9.72 -9.34 -2.36
C LYS A 104 8.92 -10.39 -3.13
N VAL A 105 9.39 -10.78 -4.31
CA VAL A 105 8.76 -11.84 -5.12
C VAL A 105 8.69 -13.16 -4.36
N ALA A 106 9.75 -13.58 -3.67
CA ALA A 106 9.73 -14.79 -2.85
C ALA A 106 8.67 -14.73 -1.72
N LYS A 107 8.43 -13.54 -1.15
CA LYS A 107 7.37 -13.33 -0.17
C LYS A 107 5.98 -13.46 -0.81
N TRP A 108 5.78 -12.86 -1.98
CA TRP A 108 4.52 -12.94 -2.73
C TRP A 108 4.22 -14.35 -3.21
N VAL A 109 5.24 -15.13 -3.60
CA VAL A 109 5.08 -16.56 -3.91
C VAL A 109 4.61 -17.33 -2.67
N SER A 110 5.22 -17.09 -1.50
CA SER A 110 4.74 -17.69 -0.24
C SER A 110 3.30 -17.30 0.09
N HIS A 111 2.91 -16.06 -0.21
CA HIS A 111 1.53 -15.57 -0.05
C HIS A 111 0.56 -16.33 -0.96
N LYS A 112 0.87 -16.37 -2.27
CA LYS A 112 0.04 -17.04 -3.29
C LYS A 112 -0.15 -18.53 -3.00
N ILE A 113 0.94 -19.24 -2.68
CA ILE A 113 0.88 -20.67 -2.32
C ILE A 113 -0.08 -20.91 -1.16
N PHE A 114 -0.03 -20.06 -0.14
CA PHE A 114 -0.91 -20.21 1.01
C PHE A 114 -2.38 -19.94 0.65
N LYS A 115 -2.66 -18.89 -0.13
CA LYS A 115 -4.03 -18.61 -0.60
C LYS A 115 -4.61 -19.75 -1.44
N ASP A 116 -3.78 -20.39 -2.28
CA ASP A 116 -4.24 -21.46 -3.18
C ASP A 116 -4.36 -22.83 -2.50
N THR A 117 -3.48 -23.12 -1.54
CA THR A 117 -3.32 -24.49 -1.02
C THR A 117 -3.46 -24.61 0.49
N GLY A 118 -3.48 -23.50 1.22
CA GLY A 118 -3.37 -23.45 2.68
C GLY A 118 -2.00 -23.84 3.23
N ARG A 119 -1.01 -24.17 2.37
CA ARG A 119 0.34 -24.58 2.80
C ARG A 119 1.24 -23.36 2.99
N ILE A 120 2.06 -23.38 4.04
CA ILE A 120 3.05 -22.34 4.31
C ILE A 120 4.42 -22.80 3.82
N ILE A 121 4.88 -22.24 2.71
CA ILE A 121 6.26 -22.38 2.23
C ILE A 121 6.97 -21.04 2.38
N PRO A 122 7.66 -20.78 3.52
CA PRO A 122 8.21 -19.47 3.82
C PRO A 122 9.38 -19.12 2.89
N MET A 123 9.57 -17.82 2.66
CA MET A 123 10.67 -17.25 1.87
C MET A 123 12.04 -17.90 2.13
N LYS A 124 12.39 -18.16 3.40
CA LYS A 124 13.67 -18.80 3.76
C LYS A 124 13.87 -20.17 3.10
N ARG A 125 12.78 -20.95 2.94
CA ARG A 125 12.82 -22.26 2.27
C ARG A 125 12.87 -22.09 0.75
N LEU A 126 12.07 -21.17 0.20
CA LEU A 126 12.08 -20.81 -1.22
C LEU A 126 13.48 -20.39 -1.71
N LEU A 127 14.23 -19.65 -0.87
CA LEU A 127 15.57 -19.17 -1.19
C LEU A 127 16.70 -20.09 -0.71
N GLY A 128 16.37 -21.24 -0.10
CA GLY A 128 17.37 -22.21 0.36
C GLY A 128 18.20 -21.75 1.57
N TRP A 129 17.75 -20.77 2.34
CA TRP A 129 18.39 -20.29 3.58
C TRP A 129 18.12 -21.18 4.79
N VAL A 130 18.03 -22.47 4.54
CA VAL A 130 17.71 -23.51 5.50
C VAL A 130 18.69 -24.66 5.30
N ARG A 131 18.80 -25.53 6.31
CA ARG A 131 19.61 -26.74 6.20
C ARG A 131 19.09 -27.65 5.09
N LYS A 132 19.94 -28.55 4.57
CA LYS A 132 19.65 -29.37 3.38
C LYS A 132 18.35 -30.16 3.53
N GLU A 133 18.10 -30.71 4.71
CA GLU A 133 16.92 -31.49 5.10
C GLU A 133 15.62 -30.68 5.16
N GLN A 134 15.70 -29.35 5.22
CA GLN A 134 14.56 -28.44 5.25
C GLN A 134 14.28 -27.76 3.90
N ARG A 135 15.06 -28.08 2.86
CA ARG A 135 14.84 -27.54 1.51
C ARG A 135 13.51 -28.03 0.91
N LEU A 136 13.14 -27.49 -0.25
CA LEU A 136 11.92 -27.89 -0.93
C LEU A 136 12.03 -29.34 -1.44
N ASN A 137 11.04 -30.16 -1.15
CA ASN A 137 10.87 -31.47 -1.78
C ASN A 137 10.29 -31.33 -3.20
N GLU A 138 10.19 -32.43 -3.96
CA GLU A 138 9.70 -32.40 -5.35
C GLU A 138 8.28 -31.81 -5.47
N GLN A 139 7.37 -32.22 -4.60
CA GLN A 139 6.00 -31.71 -4.58
C GLN A 139 5.95 -30.18 -4.31
N GLU A 140 6.78 -29.69 -3.38
CA GLU A 140 6.86 -28.26 -3.09
C GLU A 140 7.48 -27.47 -4.24
N GLN A 141 8.45 -28.06 -4.96
CA GLN A 141 9.01 -27.46 -6.17
C GLN A 141 7.96 -27.35 -7.28
N GLU A 142 7.10 -28.36 -7.44
CA GLU A 142 5.97 -28.31 -8.37
C GLU A 142 4.96 -27.21 -8.01
N ILE A 143 4.60 -27.09 -6.72
CA ILE A 143 3.74 -26.00 -6.23
C ILE A 143 4.33 -24.63 -6.56
N VAL A 144 5.63 -24.44 -6.31
CA VAL A 144 6.33 -23.18 -6.63
C VAL A 144 6.34 -22.90 -8.13
N ARG A 145 6.60 -23.91 -8.96
CA ARG A 145 6.55 -23.79 -10.43
C ARG A 145 5.14 -23.47 -10.93
N GLY A 146 4.12 -23.99 -10.27
CA GLY A 146 2.71 -23.72 -10.57
C GLY A 146 2.32 -22.25 -10.45
N CYS A 147 3.03 -21.45 -9.63
CA CYS A 147 2.78 -20.01 -9.52
C CYS A 147 3.27 -19.20 -10.72
N LYS A 148 4.04 -19.80 -11.66
CA LYS A 148 4.72 -19.07 -12.74
C LYS A 148 3.76 -18.27 -13.61
N GLU A 149 2.67 -18.86 -14.08
CA GLU A 149 1.71 -18.20 -14.97
C GLU A 149 1.09 -16.95 -14.32
N TYR A 150 0.70 -17.06 -13.06
CA TYR A 150 0.15 -15.95 -12.28
C TYR A 150 1.15 -14.79 -12.19
N PHE A 151 2.41 -15.06 -11.82
CA PHE A 151 3.41 -14.00 -11.69
C PHE A 151 3.87 -13.44 -13.03
N ASP A 152 3.95 -14.27 -14.07
CA ASP A 152 4.24 -13.80 -15.44
C ASP A 152 3.15 -12.85 -15.94
N ASN A 153 1.88 -13.09 -15.60
CA ASN A 153 0.80 -12.17 -15.90
C ASN A 153 0.93 -10.87 -15.08
N MET A 154 1.14 -11.00 -13.76
CA MET A 154 1.29 -9.87 -12.86
C MET A 154 2.40 -8.91 -13.30
N PHE A 155 3.57 -9.43 -13.67
CA PHE A 155 4.72 -8.61 -14.04
C PHE A 155 4.61 -7.92 -15.40
N LYS A 156 3.54 -8.17 -16.17
CA LYS A 156 3.19 -7.32 -17.34
C LYS A 156 2.68 -5.94 -16.91
N TYR A 157 2.09 -5.86 -15.73
CA TYR A 157 1.41 -4.65 -15.22
C TYR A 157 2.08 -4.07 -13.98
N ILE A 158 2.91 -4.85 -13.30
CA ILE A 158 3.64 -4.46 -12.10
C ILE A 158 5.14 -4.51 -12.35
N ARG A 159 5.81 -3.35 -12.24
CA ARG A 159 7.27 -3.23 -12.38
C ARG A 159 7.89 -2.93 -11.02
N ILE A 160 8.86 -3.74 -10.60
CA ILE A 160 9.63 -3.51 -9.37
C ILE A 160 11.02 -2.96 -9.75
N ILE A 161 11.33 -1.77 -9.24
CA ILE A 161 12.62 -1.11 -9.37
C ILE A 161 13.31 -1.20 -8.00
N ASP A 162 14.43 -1.93 -7.91
CA ASP A 162 15.19 -2.06 -6.67
C ASP A 162 16.42 -1.17 -6.61
N GLY A 163 16.80 -0.78 -5.39
CA GLY A 163 17.92 0.12 -5.13
C GLY A 163 17.50 1.56 -4.89
N ARG A 164 18.39 2.32 -4.26
CA ARG A 164 18.12 3.71 -3.86
C ARG A 164 17.97 4.61 -5.09
N GLN A 165 16.94 5.46 -5.08
CA GLN A 165 16.68 6.48 -6.09
C GLN A 165 16.75 7.88 -5.48
N ASN A 166 17.02 8.89 -6.30
CA ASN A 166 16.91 10.30 -5.90
C ASN A 166 15.55 10.87 -6.38
N PRO A 167 15.07 11.97 -5.77
CA PRO A 167 13.79 12.57 -6.14
C PRO A 167 13.71 12.96 -7.62
N THR A 168 14.75 13.62 -8.16
CA THR A 168 14.78 14.03 -9.57
C THR A 168 14.64 12.85 -10.54
N GLY A 169 15.29 11.72 -10.27
CA GLY A 169 15.22 10.51 -11.09
C GLY A 169 13.85 9.85 -11.06
N ILE A 170 13.21 9.82 -9.89
CA ILE A 170 11.83 9.35 -9.74
C ILE A 170 10.89 10.25 -10.56
N ARG A 171 10.95 11.57 -10.37
CA ARG A 171 10.10 12.53 -11.09
C ARG A 171 10.22 12.36 -12.60
N LYS A 172 11.44 12.26 -13.12
CA LYS A 172 11.68 12.07 -14.56
C LYS A 172 11.07 10.78 -15.10
N GLU A 173 11.18 9.68 -14.35
CA GLU A 173 10.58 8.40 -14.78
C GLU A 173 9.05 8.43 -14.73
N ILE A 174 8.46 9.07 -13.71
CA ILE A 174 7.00 9.23 -13.62
C ILE A 174 6.49 10.10 -14.76
N GLN A 175 7.17 11.22 -15.04
CA GLN A 175 6.85 12.09 -16.18
C GLN A 175 6.96 11.34 -17.51
N ARG A 176 8.03 10.57 -17.73
CA ARG A 176 8.17 9.74 -18.94
C ARG A 176 7.01 8.76 -19.10
N ILE A 177 6.61 8.09 -18.00
CA ILE A 177 5.47 7.17 -18.02
C ILE A 177 4.17 7.90 -18.36
N ALA A 178 3.93 9.07 -17.79
CA ALA A 178 2.74 9.88 -18.09
C ALA A 178 2.73 10.31 -19.56
N GLU A 179 3.82 10.87 -20.07
CA GLU A 179 3.94 11.32 -21.47
C GLU A 179 3.83 10.16 -22.49
N GLU A 180 4.21 8.93 -22.11
CA GLU A 180 3.99 7.74 -22.94
C GLU A 180 2.53 7.25 -22.94
N ASN A 181 1.72 7.70 -21.98
CA ASN A 181 0.36 7.21 -21.75
C ASN A 181 -0.70 8.33 -21.71
N GLY A 182 -0.36 9.50 -22.26
CA GLY A 182 -1.25 10.65 -22.34
C GLY A 182 -0.57 11.88 -22.89
N ASP A 183 -1.35 12.96 -22.99
CA ASP A 183 -0.90 14.24 -23.52
C ASP A 183 -0.75 15.24 -22.37
N LEU A 184 0.46 15.77 -22.19
CA LEU A 184 0.73 16.89 -21.29
C LEU A 184 0.72 18.21 -22.09
N ARG A 185 -0.16 19.14 -21.74
CA ARG A 185 -0.30 20.45 -22.40
C ARG A 185 -0.08 21.58 -21.40
N ASN A 186 0.65 22.61 -21.81
CA ASN A 186 0.73 23.87 -21.09
C ASN A 186 -0.37 24.79 -21.65
N LEU A 187 -1.39 25.09 -20.84
CA LEU A 187 -2.44 26.02 -21.26
C LEU A 187 -1.94 27.46 -21.19
N ASN A 188 -1.15 27.78 -20.18
CA ASN A 188 -0.46 29.05 -20.02
C ASN A 188 0.78 28.89 -19.12
N GLN A 189 1.38 30.00 -18.70
CA GLN A 189 2.60 30.00 -17.87
C GLN A 189 2.41 29.45 -16.44
N PHE A 190 1.15 29.29 -15.98
CA PHE A 190 0.81 28.81 -14.65
C PHE A 190 0.07 27.47 -14.65
N GLU A 191 -0.61 27.13 -15.75
CA GLU A 191 -1.51 25.98 -15.82
C GLU A 191 -1.01 24.91 -16.78
N ARG A 192 -0.91 23.70 -16.25
CA ARG A 192 -0.57 22.48 -16.97
C ARG A 192 -1.69 21.48 -16.79
N VAL A 193 -2.09 20.84 -17.87
CA VAL A 193 -3.13 19.81 -17.86
C VAL A 193 -2.57 18.57 -18.51
N TYR A 194 -2.76 17.44 -17.84
CA TYR A 194 -2.46 16.12 -18.38
C TYR A 194 -3.76 15.40 -18.70
N LYS A 195 -3.84 14.83 -19.90
CA LYS A 195 -4.94 13.98 -20.32
C LYS A 195 -4.44 12.56 -20.56
N PRO A 196 -4.84 11.56 -19.77
CA PRO A 196 -4.46 10.18 -20.03
C PRO A 196 -5.11 9.64 -21.31
N SER A 197 -4.37 8.82 -22.06
CA SER A 197 -4.87 8.12 -23.25
C SER A 197 -5.95 7.10 -22.92
N ASP A 198 -5.89 6.50 -21.72
CA ASP A 198 -6.94 5.65 -21.16
C ASP A 198 -7.22 6.07 -19.70
N PRO A 199 -8.27 6.88 -19.46
CA PRO A 199 -8.59 7.38 -18.13
C PRO A 199 -9.07 6.27 -17.18
N SER A 200 -9.38 5.07 -17.67
CA SER A 200 -9.81 3.96 -16.81
C SER A 200 -8.65 3.25 -16.12
N ILE A 201 -7.39 3.48 -16.53
CA ILE A 201 -6.21 2.88 -15.90
C ILE A 201 -5.89 3.61 -14.59
N THR A 202 -5.73 2.85 -13.51
CA THR A 202 -5.19 3.34 -12.24
C THR A 202 -3.69 3.09 -12.19
N TRP A 203 -2.91 4.19 -12.18
CA TRP A 203 -1.47 4.16 -11.95
C TRP A 203 -1.17 4.34 -10.47
N LEU A 204 -0.37 3.43 -9.90
CA LEU A 204 0.07 3.47 -8.51
C LEU A 204 1.59 3.40 -8.40
N HIS A 205 2.17 4.32 -7.65
CA HIS A 205 3.60 4.35 -7.31
C HIS A 205 3.80 3.98 -5.83
N ILE A 206 4.60 2.96 -5.53
CA ILE A 206 4.87 2.55 -4.15
C ILE A 206 6.31 2.82 -3.80
N PHE A 207 6.56 3.55 -2.70
CA PHE A 207 7.91 3.95 -2.28
C PHE A 207 8.30 3.31 -0.94
N ASP A 208 9.08 2.22 -0.99
CA ASP A 208 9.50 1.44 0.19
C ASP A 208 11.03 1.53 0.41
N HIS A 209 11.53 2.42 1.27
CA HIS A 209 10.83 3.45 2.05
C HIS A 209 11.59 4.78 1.90
N VAL A 210 10.94 5.92 2.11
CA VAL A 210 11.52 7.25 1.77
C VAL A 210 12.79 7.62 2.52
N GLY A 211 13.00 7.05 3.70
CA GLY A 211 14.28 7.16 4.42
C GLY A 211 15.48 6.52 3.69
N LYS A 212 15.28 5.86 2.55
CA LYS A 212 16.34 5.33 1.67
C LYS A 212 16.56 6.16 0.41
N LEU A 213 15.84 7.27 0.22
CA LEU A 213 16.12 8.20 -0.87
C LEU A 213 17.60 8.61 -0.88
N LYS A 214 18.17 8.72 -2.06
CA LYS A 214 19.53 9.21 -2.28
C LYS A 214 19.46 10.73 -2.36
N GLY A 215 20.25 11.40 -1.51
CA GLY A 215 20.36 12.86 -1.55
C GLY A 215 20.94 13.34 -2.89
N GLU A 216 20.59 14.56 -3.24
CA GLU A 216 21.06 15.26 -4.45
C GLU A 216 21.35 16.72 -4.15
N ASN A 217 22.23 17.34 -4.93
CA ASN A 217 22.56 18.77 -4.82
C ASN A 217 22.97 19.24 -3.40
N GLY A 218 23.61 18.37 -2.62
CA GLY A 218 24.03 18.68 -1.25
C GLY A 218 22.91 18.69 -0.20
N LYS A 219 21.66 18.37 -0.58
CA LYS A 219 20.52 18.31 0.34
C LYS A 219 20.74 17.25 1.43
N ASN A 220 20.35 17.59 2.66
CA ASN A 220 20.26 16.62 3.73
C ASN A 220 19.05 15.68 3.53
N LEU A 221 18.91 14.64 4.37
CA LEU A 221 17.84 13.66 4.20
C LEU A 221 16.44 14.28 4.36
N LYS A 222 16.25 15.23 5.26
CA LYS A 222 14.97 15.93 5.44
C LYS A 222 14.62 16.68 4.14
N GLU A 223 15.49 17.57 3.69
CA GLU A 223 15.31 18.35 2.46
C GLU A 223 15.11 17.48 1.21
N THR A 224 15.74 16.29 1.20
CA THR A 224 15.56 15.30 0.12
C THR A 224 14.16 14.69 0.15
N ILE A 225 13.63 14.40 1.34
CA ILE A 225 12.28 13.87 1.51
C ILE A 225 11.25 14.96 1.22
N ASP A 226 11.46 16.19 1.69
CA ASP A 226 10.56 17.33 1.45
C ASP A 226 10.41 17.58 -0.06
N SER A 227 11.54 17.65 -0.78
CA SER A 227 11.55 17.77 -2.24
C SER A 227 10.87 16.60 -2.97
N PHE A 228 10.97 15.39 -2.41
CA PHE A 228 10.29 14.22 -2.96
C PHE A 228 8.78 14.26 -2.69
N SER A 229 8.38 14.73 -1.50
CA SER A 229 6.98 14.89 -1.10
C SER A 229 6.30 15.87 -2.03
N ASP A 230 6.90 17.06 -2.21
CA ASP A 230 6.45 18.12 -3.12
C ASP A 230 6.38 17.64 -4.59
N ASP A 231 7.41 16.92 -5.06
CA ASP A 231 7.38 16.35 -6.41
C ASP A 231 6.26 15.29 -6.56
N THR A 232 5.98 14.52 -5.51
CA THR A 232 4.97 13.45 -5.55
C THR A 232 3.55 14.02 -5.47
N SER A 233 3.28 14.97 -4.58
CA SER A 233 1.98 15.64 -4.47
C SER A 233 1.67 16.41 -5.76
N ASN A 234 2.54 17.35 -6.15
CA ASN A 234 2.24 18.25 -7.27
C ASN A 234 2.25 17.56 -8.64
N TYR A 235 3.24 16.70 -8.91
CA TYR A 235 3.34 16.07 -10.23
C TYR A 235 2.62 14.74 -10.30
N THR A 236 2.88 13.84 -9.35
CA THR A 236 2.34 12.46 -9.44
C THR A 236 0.85 12.47 -9.19
N ARG A 237 0.41 13.07 -8.08
CA ARG A 237 -1.01 13.13 -7.69
C ARG A 237 -1.77 14.18 -8.48
N ASP A 238 -1.36 15.45 -8.38
CA ASP A 238 -2.21 16.56 -8.83
C ASP A 238 -2.16 16.76 -10.35
N LEU A 239 -0.97 16.74 -10.96
CA LEU A 239 -0.83 16.90 -12.41
C LEU A 239 -1.21 15.64 -13.18
N PHE A 240 -0.60 14.49 -12.86
CA PHE A 240 -0.79 13.26 -13.66
C PHE A 240 -1.99 12.40 -13.23
N GLY A 241 -2.62 12.70 -12.09
CA GLY A 241 -3.73 11.91 -11.56
C GLY A 241 -3.34 10.49 -11.13
N HIS A 242 -2.05 10.21 -10.98
CA HIS A 242 -1.54 8.94 -10.49
C HIS A 242 -1.62 8.92 -8.96
N SER A 243 -1.73 7.73 -8.36
CA SER A 243 -1.72 7.59 -6.91
C SER A 243 -0.35 7.13 -6.41
N ALA A 244 -0.08 7.39 -5.13
CA ALA A 244 1.18 7.00 -4.52
C ALA A 244 0.99 6.47 -3.09
N VAL A 245 1.70 5.38 -2.74
CA VAL A 245 1.86 4.92 -1.35
C VAL A 245 3.29 5.12 -0.90
N ILE A 246 3.47 5.99 0.10
CA ILE A 246 4.76 6.32 0.67
C ILE A 246 4.92 5.59 2.01
N LEU A 247 5.93 4.71 2.12
CA LEU A 247 6.28 4.11 3.41
C LEU A 247 7.27 4.99 4.14
N SER A 248 6.97 5.31 5.39
CA SER A 248 7.87 6.03 6.30
C SER A 248 8.14 5.24 7.58
N GLN A 249 9.29 5.49 8.18
CA GLN A 249 9.64 4.94 9.49
C GLN A 249 9.25 5.93 10.58
N PHE A 250 8.92 5.44 11.76
CA PHE A 250 8.75 6.29 12.92
C PHE A 250 10.08 6.68 13.60
N ASN A 251 10.05 7.80 14.32
CA ASN A 251 11.11 8.22 15.23
C ASN A 251 11.24 7.22 16.40
N ARG A 252 12.28 7.32 17.24
CA ARG A 252 12.44 6.38 18.36
C ARG A 252 11.62 6.77 19.60
N ASP A 253 10.96 7.91 19.56
CA ASP A 253 10.41 8.59 20.74
C ASP A 253 9.08 8.01 21.22
N ILE A 254 8.42 7.13 20.44
CA ILE A 254 7.30 6.35 20.97
C ILE A 254 7.72 5.42 22.12
N ALA A 255 8.99 5.00 22.13
CA ALA A 255 9.52 4.13 23.17
C ALA A 255 9.87 4.92 24.45
N ASN A 256 9.50 6.19 24.51
CA ASN A 256 9.75 7.05 25.66
C ASN A 256 9.07 6.45 26.91
N PRO A 257 9.82 6.26 28.01
CA PRO A 257 9.28 5.74 29.26
C PRO A 257 8.07 6.50 29.81
N PHE A 258 7.96 7.81 29.56
CA PHE A 258 6.81 8.61 29.98
C PHE A 258 5.54 8.24 29.22
N ARG A 259 5.62 8.08 27.89
CA ARG A 259 4.51 7.60 27.03
C ARG A 259 4.07 6.20 27.44
N LEU A 260 5.04 5.30 27.67
CA LEU A 260 4.79 3.94 28.13
C LEU A 260 4.08 3.89 29.49
N LYS A 261 4.54 4.69 30.47
CA LYS A 261 3.91 4.78 31.80
C LYS A 261 2.49 5.31 31.74
N ASN A 262 2.21 6.22 30.81
CA ASN A 262 0.88 6.80 30.62
C ASN A 262 -0.04 5.93 29.73
N GLY A 263 0.43 4.78 29.22
CA GLY A 263 -0.32 3.94 28.29
C GLY A 263 -0.47 4.55 26.88
N ASP A 264 0.25 5.62 26.59
CA ASP A 264 0.10 6.49 25.42
C ASP A 264 1.16 6.18 24.35
N VAL A 265 1.08 4.97 23.80
CA VAL A 265 2.03 4.46 22.80
C VAL A 265 1.42 4.25 21.43
N GLU A 266 0.20 4.74 21.24
CA GLU A 266 -0.39 4.77 19.91
C GLU A 266 0.41 5.73 19.00
N PRO A 267 0.63 5.34 17.74
CA PRO A 267 1.28 6.23 16.78
C PRO A 267 0.48 7.51 16.54
N ARG A 268 1.21 8.61 16.37
CA ARG A 268 0.69 9.93 16.01
C ARG A 268 1.37 10.48 14.77
N LEU A 269 0.88 11.58 14.22
CA LEU A 269 1.49 12.24 13.06
C LEU A 269 2.92 12.71 13.36
N GLU A 270 3.19 13.13 14.59
CA GLU A 270 4.53 13.56 15.02
C GLU A 270 5.53 12.40 15.14
N ASP A 271 5.06 11.15 15.14
CA ASP A 271 5.94 9.99 15.17
C ASP A 271 6.62 9.75 13.82
N PHE A 272 6.15 10.34 12.71
CA PHE A 272 6.79 10.22 11.40
C PHE A 272 8.19 10.85 11.38
N LYS A 273 9.17 10.08 10.91
CA LYS A 273 10.57 10.47 11.01
C LYS A 273 10.98 11.45 9.90
N ASN A 274 11.89 12.34 10.25
CA ASN A 274 12.61 13.31 9.42
C ASN A 274 11.80 14.54 9.00
N THR A 275 10.53 14.39 8.61
CA THR A 275 9.71 15.53 8.17
C THR A 275 8.22 15.32 8.38
N GLY A 276 7.51 16.42 8.64
CA GLY A 276 6.05 16.49 8.75
C GLY A 276 5.37 16.69 7.40
N ASP A 277 6.08 17.25 6.41
CA ASP A 277 5.59 17.58 5.07
C ASP A 277 4.93 16.36 4.41
N LEU A 278 5.52 15.17 4.58
CA LEU A 278 4.93 13.90 4.11
C LEU A 278 3.49 13.70 4.61
N THR A 279 3.22 13.97 5.88
CA THR A 279 1.89 13.80 6.47
C THR A 279 0.96 14.96 6.15
N GLU A 280 1.50 16.16 5.94
CA GLU A 280 0.74 17.35 5.56
C GLU A 280 0.26 17.25 4.11
N ASP A 281 1.10 16.78 3.19
CA ASP A 281 0.78 16.61 1.77
C ASP A 281 -0.17 15.45 1.50
N ALA A 282 -0.17 14.43 2.38
CA ALA A 282 -0.93 13.20 2.17
C ALA A 282 -2.45 13.40 2.35
N ASP A 283 -3.21 12.71 1.50
CA ASP A 283 -4.66 12.63 1.59
C ASP A 283 -5.11 11.64 2.67
N LEU A 284 -4.32 10.59 2.88
CA LEU A 284 -4.56 9.61 3.93
C LEU A 284 -3.26 9.22 4.61
N VAL A 285 -3.20 9.41 5.93
CA VAL A 285 -2.07 8.98 6.76
C VAL A 285 -2.49 7.79 7.60
N MET A 286 -1.78 6.68 7.44
CA MET A 286 -2.03 5.43 8.12
C MET A 286 -0.85 5.04 9.00
N SER A 287 -1.11 4.24 10.03
CA SER A 287 -0.05 3.62 10.83
C SER A 287 -0.31 2.15 11.09
N ILE A 288 0.78 1.39 11.22
CA ILE A 288 0.75 0.01 11.71
C ILE A 288 1.59 -0.12 12.98
N PHE A 289 0.96 -0.64 14.03
CA PHE A 289 1.50 -0.74 15.37
C PHE A 289 1.47 -2.17 15.91
N ASP A 290 2.46 -2.50 16.73
CA ASP A 290 2.60 -3.80 17.40
C ASP A 290 2.64 -3.55 18.92
N PRO A 291 1.47 -3.52 19.59
CA PRO A 291 1.40 -3.20 21.03
C PRO A 291 2.22 -4.16 21.88
N TRP A 292 2.31 -5.43 21.47
CA TRP A 292 3.07 -6.45 22.20
C TRP A 292 4.56 -6.12 22.27
N ARG A 293 5.14 -5.54 21.21
CA ARG A 293 6.55 -5.11 21.21
C ARG A 293 6.85 -4.11 22.33
N TYR A 294 5.88 -3.27 22.64
CA TYR A 294 6.01 -2.21 23.65
C TYR A 294 5.49 -2.64 25.02
N LYS A 295 5.05 -3.90 25.17
CA LYS A 295 4.47 -4.45 26.40
C LYS A 295 3.31 -3.62 26.94
N VAL A 296 2.52 -3.07 26.03
CA VAL A 296 1.28 -2.36 26.37
C VAL A 296 0.07 -3.22 26.05
N LEU A 297 -1.05 -2.90 26.68
CA LEU A 297 -2.34 -3.43 26.27
C LEU A 297 -2.69 -2.91 24.88
N ASP A 298 -3.49 -3.69 24.17
CA ASP A 298 -4.06 -3.22 22.92
C ASP A 298 -5.14 -2.15 23.22
N PRO A 299 -5.09 -0.98 22.57
CA PRO A 299 -6.07 0.07 22.75
C PRO A 299 -7.51 -0.32 22.38
N ASN A 300 -7.68 -1.28 21.48
CA ASN A 300 -8.99 -1.80 21.11
C ASN A 300 -9.46 -2.90 22.08
N GLY A 301 -8.64 -3.37 23.02
CA GLY A 301 -8.99 -4.36 24.03
C GLY A 301 -8.82 -5.83 23.61
N TYR A 302 -8.13 -6.14 22.51
CA TYR A 302 -7.85 -7.54 22.15
C TYR A 302 -6.91 -8.22 23.16
N ASP A 303 -7.17 -9.51 23.46
CA ASP A 303 -6.25 -10.31 24.27
C ASP A 303 -5.05 -10.77 23.43
N LEU A 304 -3.96 -9.99 23.54
CA LEU A 304 -2.74 -10.24 22.78
C LEU A 304 -2.07 -11.58 23.11
N ASN A 305 -2.31 -12.17 24.30
CA ASN A 305 -1.75 -13.47 24.63
C ASN A 305 -2.37 -14.58 23.78
N LYS A 306 -3.66 -14.45 23.46
CA LYS A 306 -4.40 -15.37 22.58
C LYS A 306 -4.09 -15.17 21.10
N LEU A 307 -3.39 -14.09 20.73
CA LEU A 307 -2.96 -13.78 19.37
C LEU A 307 -1.46 -14.04 19.16
N ARG A 308 -0.96 -15.09 19.82
CA ARG A 308 0.38 -15.64 19.64
C ARG A 308 0.30 -17.09 19.22
N SER A 309 1.03 -17.45 18.18
CA SER A 309 1.18 -18.85 17.77
C SER A 309 2.01 -19.64 18.80
N ALA A 310 1.97 -20.96 18.70
CA ALA A 310 2.71 -21.86 19.60
C ALA A 310 4.24 -21.65 19.56
N ASP A 311 4.79 -21.24 18.41
CA ASP A 311 6.20 -20.86 18.24
C ASP A 311 6.51 -19.42 18.66
N GLY A 312 5.51 -18.72 19.21
CA GLY A 312 5.63 -17.38 19.78
C GLY A 312 5.54 -16.23 18.77
N ALA A 313 5.19 -16.50 17.51
CA ALA A 313 5.00 -15.46 16.51
C ALA A 313 3.81 -14.55 16.85
N LYS A 314 3.98 -13.24 16.60
CA LYS A 314 2.99 -12.21 16.92
C LYS A 314 2.02 -12.05 15.76
N MET A 315 0.79 -12.51 15.96
CA MET A 315 -0.25 -12.62 14.92
C MET A 315 -1.18 -11.41 14.88
N TYR A 316 -0.90 -10.35 15.64
CA TYR A 316 -1.75 -9.16 15.71
C TYR A 316 -0.99 -7.89 15.34
N ARG A 317 -1.65 -6.99 14.60
CA ARG A 317 -1.22 -5.60 14.41
C ARG A 317 -2.41 -4.67 14.57
N LEU A 318 -2.19 -3.52 15.19
CA LEU A 318 -3.16 -2.44 15.18
C LEU A 318 -2.92 -1.58 13.94
N PHE A 319 -3.96 -1.34 13.16
CA PHE A 319 -3.95 -0.41 12.04
C PHE A 319 -4.78 0.82 12.41
N ASN A 320 -4.25 2.02 12.14
CA ASN A 320 -4.96 3.27 12.37
C ASN A 320 -4.95 4.15 11.13
N ILE A 321 -6.07 4.85 10.88
CA ILE A 321 -6.13 6.03 10.02
C ILE A 321 -5.95 7.25 10.92
N LEU A 322 -4.82 7.93 10.78
CA LEU A 322 -4.41 9.08 11.59
C LEU A 322 -4.86 10.41 11.01
N LYS A 323 -5.00 10.49 9.68
CA LYS A 323 -5.49 11.66 8.94
C LYS A 323 -6.24 11.19 7.70
N SER A 324 -7.31 11.88 7.34
CA SER A 324 -8.09 11.69 6.11
C SER A 324 -8.62 13.04 5.62
N SER A 325 -8.23 13.46 4.41
CA SER A 325 -8.70 14.72 3.82
C SER A 325 -10.18 14.68 3.40
N TYR A 326 -10.77 13.49 3.25
CA TYR A 326 -12.08 13.30 2.62
C TYR A 326 -13.08 12.50 3.46
N ASP A 327 -12.67 11.97 4.60
CA ASP A 327 -13.49 11.09 5.43
C ASP A 327 -13.08 11.18 6.91
N THR A 328 -13.58 10.26 7.72
CA THR A 328 -13.42 10.20 9.16
C THR A 328 -11.99 9.84 9.55
N GLU A 329 -11.47 10.52 10.56
CA GLU A 329 -10.15 10.26 11.15
C GLU A 329 -10.25 9.46 12.45
N GLY A 330 -9.13 8.92 12.92
CA GLY A 330 -9.07 8.22 14.21
C GLY A 330 -9.64 6.80 14.19
N ILE A 331 -9.85 6.23 13.00
CA ILE A 331 -10.33 4.86 12.83
C ILE A 331 -9.24 3.89 13.26
N ARG A 332 -9.62 2.87 14.05
CA ARG A 332 -8.74 1.82 14.57
C ARG A 332 -9.29 0.46 14.21
N ILE A 333 -8.47 -0.36 13.56
CA ILE A 333 -8.84 -1.72 13.17
C ILE A 333 -7.78 -2.69 13.65
N GLY A 334 -8.22 -3.70 14.40
CA GLY A 334 -7.39 -4.84 14.78
C GLY A 334 -7.20 -5.77 13.58
N LEU A 335 -5.96 -6.06 13.23
CA LEU A 335 -5.61 -6.95 12.12
C LEU A 335 -4.96 -8.24 12.63
N ALA A 336 -5.50 -9.37 12.20
CA ALA A 336 -4.77 -10.62 12.18
C ALA A 336 -3.67 -10.53 11.12
N PHE A 337 -2.47 -11.00 11.44
CA PHE A 337 -1.29 -10.95 10.59
C PHE A 337 -0.62 -12.33 10.58
N LEU A 338 -0.38 -12.90 9.39
CA LEU A 338 0.36 -14.14 9.22
C LEU A 338 1.80 -13.83 8.77
N PRO A 339 2.80 -13.79 9.69
CA PRO A 339 4.12 -13.25 9.38
C PRO A 339 4.89 -14.00 8.30
N GLN A 340 4.61 -15.29 8.11
CA GLN A 340 5.31 -16.17 7.17
C GLN A 340 4.91 -15.89 5.72
N THR A 341 3.66 -15.49 5.48
CA THR A 341 3.10 -15.20 4.15
C THR A 341 2.94 -13.70 3.90
N GLY A 342 2.75 -12.90 4.95
CA GLY A 342 2.52 -11.46 4.84
C GLY A 342 1.04 -11.05 4.76
N ILE A 343 0.11 -12.00 4.90
CA ILE A 343 -1.34 -11.77 4.79
C ILE A 343 -1.87 -11.06 6.03
N PHE A 344 -2.78 -10.11 5.80
CA PHE A 344 -3.59 -9.46 6.82
C PHE A 344 -5.08 -9.79 6.66
N LYS A 345 -5.79 -9.84 7.80
CA LYS A 345 -7.24 -9.94 7.86
C LYS A 345 -7.79 -9.06 8.97
N GLY A 346 -8.93 -8.41 8.72
CA GLY A 346 -9.64 -7.65 9.74
C GLY A 346 -10.21 -8.58 10.82
N LEU A 347 -10.08 -8.20 12.08
CA LEU A 347 -10.69 -8.91 13.20
C LEU A 347 -12.11 -8.35 13.49
N PRO A 348 -13.03 -9.19 14.02
CA PRO A 348 -14.24 -8.72 14.72
C PRO A 348 -13.89 -7.72 15.82
N PRO A 349 -14.75 -6.73 16.15
CA PRO A 349 -14.47 -5.85 17.29
C PRO A 349 -14.22 -6.66 18.55
N SER A 350 -13.31 -6.19 19.41
CA SER A 350 -12.82 -6.94 20.58
C SER A 350 -13.94 -7.42 21.52
N ASN A 351 -15.00 -6.62 21.70
CA ASN A 351 -16.17 -6.94 22.50
C ASN A 351 -17.06 -8.05 21.90
N THR A 352 -16.85 -8.40 20.63
CA THR A 352 -17.54 -9.49 19.93
C THR A 352 -16.63 -10.68 19.64
N MET A 353 -15.32 -10.58 19.95
CA MET A 353 -14.38 -11.68 19.75
C MET A 353 -14.73 -12.88 20.61
N THR A 354 -14.96 -14.02 19.96
CA THR A 354 -15.17 -15.32 20.61
C THR A 354 -13.86 -16.11 20.71
N SER A 355 -13.85 -17.17 21.52
CA SER A 355 -12.72 -18.12 21.54
C SER A 355 -12.43 -18.72 20.18
N ALA A 356 -13.48 -18.99 19.37
CA ALA A 356 -13.34 -19.53 18.02
C ALA A 356 -12.63 -18.53 17.08
N ASP A 357 -12.89 -17.23 17.24
CA ASP A 357 -12.20 -16.19 16.46
C ASP A 357 -10.71 -16.16 16.77
N TYR A 358 -10.33 -16.20 18.06
CA TYR A 358 -8.93 -16.30 18.45
C TYR A 358 -8.28 -17.58 17.90
N GLU A 359 -8.95 -18.73 18.02
CA GLU A 359 -8.46 -20.01 17.48
C GLU A 359 -8.27 -19.95 15.96
N SER A 360 -9.17 -19.28 15.23
CA SER A 360 -9.10 -19.12 13.77
C SER A 360 -7.84 -18.37 13.31
N VAL A 361 -7.33 -17.46 14.14
CA VAL A 361 -6.06 -16.75 13.89
C VAL A 361 -4.88 -17.70 14.10
N ILE A 362 -4.93 -18.52 15.15
CA ILE A 362 -3.82 -19.41 15.56
C ILE A 362 -3.70 -20.64 14.66
N ASN A 363 -4.83 -21.22 14.24
CA ASN A 363 -4.87 -22.34 13.31
C ASN A 363 -4.86 -21.89 11.82
N TYR A 364 -4.77 -20.58 11.60
CA TYR A 364 -4.69 -19.90 10.31
C TYR A 364 -5.91 -19.99 9.40
N THR A 365 -7.07 -20.47 9.87
CA THR A 365 -8.27 -20.59 9.03
C THR A 365 -8.80 -19.23 8.57
N ILE A 366 -8.69 -18.19 9.40
CA ILE A 366 -9.12 -16.82 9.02
C ILE A 366 -8.40 -16.30 7.77
N PHE A 367 -7.16 -16.73 7.52
CA PHE A 367 -6.36 -16.25 6.40
C PHE A 367 -6.66 -16.95 5.07
N LYS A 368 -7.42 -18.05 5.09
CA LYS A 368 -7.74 -18.82 3.87
C LYS A 368 -8.80 -18.12 3.02
N HIS A 369 -9.77 -17.47 3.66
CA HIS A 369 -10.90 -16.81 3.02
C HIS A 369 -10.53 -15.39 2.62
#